data_AF-A0A560HHW5-F1
#
_entry.id   AF-A0A560HHW5-F1
#
_cell.length_a   1.000
_cell.length_b   1.000
_cell.length_c   1.000
_cell.angle_alpha   90.00
_cell.angle_beta   90.00
_cell.angle_gamma   90.00
#
_symmetry.space_group_name_H-M   'P 1'
#
loop_
_entity.id
_entity.type
_entity.pdbx_description
1 polymer ?
#
loop_
_entity_poly.entity_id
_entity_poly.type
_entity_poly.pdbx_seq_one_letter_code
_entity_poly.pdbx_strand_id
1 'polypeptide(L)'
;MNDIDLVGMDESQLQALMGPPSSQHDLSPGKEWLYRHGACTVDLTLYPDIKTQAYRVLSYEVTSDNDTGDRKRYCLADLRAVAQAK
;
A
#
# COMPACT_ATOMS: atom_id res chain seq x y z
N MET A 1 -2.22 16.58 -10.65
CA MET A 1 -2.82 15.49 -9.84
C MET A 1 -1.79 14.39 -9.81
N ASN A 2 -1.09 14.22 -8.68
CA ASN A 2 0.01 13.27 -8.58
C ASN A 2 -0.57 11.86 -8.47
N ASP A 3 -0.29 11.01 -9.46
CA ASP A 3 -0.26 9.57 -9.23
C ASP A 3 0.79 9.32 -8.15
N ILE A 4 0.41 8.62 -7.08
CA ILE A 4 1.34 8.27 -6.00
C ILE A 4 1.92 6.92 -6.36
N ASP A 5 3.23 6.88 -6.58
CA ASP A 5 3.95 5.63 -6.73
C ASP A 5 4.37 5.14 -5.34
N LEU A 6 3.89 3.96 -4.95
CA LEU A 6 4.23 3.33 -3.68
C LEU A 6 5.54 2.54 -3.78
N VAL A 7 6.02 2.23 -4.98
CA VAL A 7 7.25 1.44 -5.18
C VAL A 7 8.44 2.15 -4.54
N GLY A 8 9.24 1.39 -3.78
CA GLY A 8 10.42 1.87 -3.09
C GLY A 8 10.17 2.54 -1.74
N MET A 9 8.91 2.81 -1.37
CA MET A 9 8.56 3.28 -0.02
C MET A 9 8.85 2.21 1.03
N ASP A 10 9.33 2.64 2.19
CA ASP A 10 9.50 1.75 3.34
C ASP A 10 8.24 1.66 4.22
N GLU A 11 8.27 0.72 5.16
CA GLU A 11 7.19 0.46 6.12
C GLU A 11 6.72 1.72 6.87
N SER A 12 7.66 2.62 7.24
CA SER A 12 7.34 3.84 8.00
C SER A 12 6.66 4.90 7.12
N GLN A 13 7.12 5.05 5.88
CA GLN A 13 6.54 5.96 4.89
C GLN A 13 5.12 5.53 4.53
N LEU A 14 4.90 4.22 4.35
CA LEU A 14 3.56 3.66 4.10
C LEU A 14 2.62 3.93 5.27
N GLN A 15 3.07 3.72 6.51
CA GLN A 15 2.25 3.97 7.69
C GLN A 15 1.93 5.46 7.86
N ALA A 16 2.86 6.36 7.56
CA ALA A 16 2.60 7.79 7.59
C ALA A 16 1.60 8.22 6.50
N LEU A 17 1.57 7.52 5.37
CA LEU A 17 0.71 7.85 4.23
C LEU A 17 -0.70 7.26 4.34
N MET A 18 -0.80 5.99 4.71
CA MET A 18 -2.03 5.17 4.65
C MET A 18 -2.41 4.56 6.01
N GLY A 19 -1.69 4.89 7.08
CA GLY A 19 -1.91 4.31 8.40
C GLY A 19 -1.40 2.86 8.51
N PRO A 20 -1.71 2.16 9.61
CA PRO A 20 -1.35 0.76 9.73
C PRO A 20 -2.12 -0.11 8.70
N PRO A 21 -1.48 -1.14 8.12
CA PRO A 21 -2.17 -2.06 7.23
C PRO A 21 -3.27 -2.83 7.96
N SER A 22 -4.30 -3.21 7.22
CA SER A 22 -5.41 -4.04 7.72
C SER A 22 -4.97 -5.47 8.03
N SER A 23 -4.02 -6.02 7.28
CA SER A 23 -3.35 -7.28 7.61
C SER A 23 -1.91 -7.30 7.11
N GLN A 24 -1.09 -8.14 7.76
CA GLN A 24 0.33 -8.33 7.44
C GLN A 24 0.63 -9.82 7.43
N HIS A 25 1.39 -10.28 6.43
CA HIS A 25 1.87 -11.64 6.31
C HIS A 25 3.38 -11.64 6.08
N ASP A 26 4.13 -12.32 6.95
CA ASP A 26 5.57 -12.50 6.77
C ASP A 26 5.80 -13.70 5.84
N LEU A 27 6.27 -13.42 4.62
CA LEU A 27 6.50 -14.41 3.56
C LEU A 27 7.94 -14.31 3.08
N SER A 28 8.84 -15.03 3.77
CA SER A 28 10.27 -15.01 3.47
C SER A 28 10.57 -15.18 1.98
N PRO A 29 11.43 -14.32 1.38
CA PRO A 29 12.26 -13.31 2.04
C PRO A 29 11.55 -11.95 2.27
N GLY A 30 10.31 -11.78 1.83
CA GLY A 30 9.54 -10.54 1.87
C GLY A 30 8.42 -10.52 2.91
N LYS A 31 7.48 -9.60 2.71
CA LYS A 31 6.22 -9.48 3.44
C LYS A 31 5.11 -9.04 2.50
N GLU A 32 3.89 -9.39 2.82
CA GLU A 32 2.69 -8.88 2.17
C GLU A 32 1.90 -8.03 3.16
N TRP A 33 1.60 -6.80 2.76
CA TRP A 33 0.76 -5.88 3.53
C TRP A 33 -0.50 -5.59 2.75
N LEU A 34 -1.62 -5.55 3.46
CA LEU A 34 -2.91 -5.35 2.85
C LEU A 34 -3.66 -4.21 3.50
N TYR A 35 -4.16 -3.31 2.66
CA TYR A 35 -5.04 -2.22 3.06
C TYR A 35 -6.43 -2.47 2.49
N ARG A 36 -7.45 -2.38 3.33
CA ARG A 36 -8.85 -2.53 2.93
C ARG A 36 -9.71 -1.41 3.50
N HIS A 37 -10.52 -0.82 2.63
CA HIS A 37 -11.59 0.09 3.03
C HIS A 37 -12.76 -0.01 2.05
N GLY A 38 -13.93 -0.42 2.55
CA GLY A 38 -15.07 -0.72 1.67
C GLY A 38 -14.70 -1.76 0.62
N ALA A 39 -14.90 -1.42 -0.66
CA ALA A 39 -14.53 -2.26 -1.79
C ALA A 39 -13.13 -1.96 -2.37
N CYS A 40 -12.39 -1.02 -1.76
CA CYS A 40 -11.03 -0.70 -2.14
C CYS A 40 -10.05 -1.60 -1.39
N THR A 41 -9.18 -2.26 -2.15
CA THR A 41 -8.11 -3.12 -1.62
C THR A 41 -6.78 -2.75 -2.26
N VAL A 42 -5.73 -2.64 -1.46
CA VAL A 42 -4.35 -2.45 -1.93
C VAL A 42 -3.45 -3.50 -1.32
N ASP A 43 -2.94 -4.38 -2.17
CA ASP A 43 -1.99 -5.43 -1.83
C ASP A 43 -0.57 -4.93 -2.12
N LEU A 44 0.29 -4.89 -1.11
CA LEU A 44 1.68 -4.48 -1.22
C LEU A 44 2.59 -5.68 -1.00
N THR A 45 3.54 -5.87 -1.90
CA THR A 45 4.64 -6.81 -1.72
C THR A 45 5.89 -6.03 -1.32
N LEU A 46 6.41 -6.32 -0.12
CA LEU A 46 7.61 -5.68 0.40
C LEU A 46 8.77 -6.68 0.37
N TYR A 47 9.93 -6.21 -0.08
CA TYR A 47 11.16 -6.99 -0.09
C TYR A 47 12.27 -6.28 0.69
N PRO A 48 13.17 -7.04 1.33
CA PRO A 48 14.30 -6.47 2.04
C PRO A 48 15.28 -5.86 1.04
N ASP A 49 15.55 -4.57 1.18
CA ASP A 49 16.64 -3.89 0.51
C ASP A 49 17.95 -4.29 1.20
N ILE A 50 18.80 -5.03 0.49
CA ILE A 50 20.07 -5.56 1.01
C ILE A 50 21.01 -4.44 1.47
N LYS A 51 20.95 -3.25 0.85
CA LYS A 51 21.83 -2.13 1.19
C LYS A 51 21.39 -1.43 2.47
N THR A 52 20.09 -1.22 2.63
CA THR A 52 19.54 -0.44 3.75
C THR A 52 19.00 -1.31 4.89
N GLN A 53 18.88 -2.61 4.67
CA GLN A 53 18.26 -3.59 5.58
C GLN A 53 16.80 -3.29 5.92
N ALA A 54 16.16 -2.36 5.20
CA ALA A 54 14.76 -2.02 5.34
C ALA A 54 13.90 -2.77 4.32
N TYR A 55 12.67 -3.10 4.70
CA TYR A 55 11.67 -3.59 3.75
C TYR A 55 11.13 -2.41 2.93
N ARG A 56 11.11 -2.57 1.61
CA ARG A 56 10.57 -1.57 0.67
C ARG A 56 9.58 -2.23 -0.27
N VAL A 57 8.58 -1.46 -0.71
CA VAL A 57 7.62 -1.94 -1.70
C VAL A 57 8.34 -2.28 -2.99
N LEU A 58 8.23 -3.54 -3.40
CA LEU A 58 8.67 -4.01 -4.70
C LEU A 58 7.57 -3.79 -5.75
N SER A 59 6.33 -4.11 -5.38
CA SER A 59 5.16 -4.01 -6.25
C SER A 59 3.89 -3.81 -5.41
N TYR A 60 2.86 -3.28 -6.06
CA TYR A 60 1.54 -3.19 -5.48
C TYR A 60 0.44 -3.43 -6.51
N GLU A 61 -0.68 -3.95 -6.05
CA GLU A 61 -1.90 -4.12 -6.82
C GLU A 61 -3.03 -3.36 -6.17
N VAL A 62 -3.80 -2.63 -6.98
CA VAL A 62 -4.99 -1.91 -6.53
C VAL A 62 -6.20 -2.55 -7.16
N THR A 63 -7.09 -3.04 -6.30
CA THR A 63 -8.37 -3.63 -6.69
C THR A 63 -9.51 -2.71 -6.22
N SER A 64 -10.45 -2.44 -7.12
CA SER A 64 -11.64 -1.62 -6.87
C SER A 64 -12.85 -2.15 -7.62
N ASP A 65 -14.07 -1.74 -7.23
CA ASP A 65 -15.36 -2.28 -7.72
C ASP A 65 -15.41 -2.58 -9.23
N ASN A 66 -15.00 -1.64 -10.08
CA ASN A 66 -15.08 -1.76 -11.55
C ASN A 66 -13.70 -1.76 -12.23
N ASP A 67 -12.63 -1.86 -11.45
CA ASP A 67 -11.21 -1.93 -11.83
C ASP A 67 -10.70 -0.92 -12.89
N THR A 68 -11.42 0.19 -13.11
CA THR A 68 -10.99 1.25 -14.02
C THR A 68 -9.85 2.07 -13.41
N GLY A 69 -8.99 2.66 -14.26
CA GLY A 69 -7.87 3.48 -13.78
C GLY A 69 -8.28 4.65 -12.87
N ASP A 70 -9.43 5.29 -13.15
CA ASP A 70 -10.00 6.31 -12.26
C ASP A 70 -10.36 5.74 -10.89
N ARG A 71 -11.01 4.56 -10.85
CA ARG A 71 -11.41 3.93 -9.59
C ARG A 71 -10.21 3.49 -8.76
N LYS A 72 -9.14 2.99 -9.38
CA LYS A 72 -7.88 2.68 -8.68
C LYS A 72 -7.26 3.93 -8.05
N ARG A 73 -7.28 5.07 -8.75
CA ARG A 73 -6.83 6.36 -8.17
C ARG A 73 -7.69 6.81 -7.01
N TYR A 74 -9.02 6.73 -7.13
CA TYR A 74 -9.93 7.07 -6.02
C TYR A 74 -9.72 6.13 -4.83
N CYS A 75 -9.46 4.85 -5.05
CA CYS A 75 -9.19 3.86 -4.02
C CYS A 75 -7.98 4.25 -3.15
N LEU A 76 -6.84 4.60 -3.77
CA LEU A 76 -5.67 5.09 -3.03
C LEU A 76 -5.96 6.40 -2.27
N ALA A 77 -6.73 7.31 -2.86
CA ALA A 77 -7.10 8.57 -2.20
C ALA A 77 -8.01 8.35 -0.98
N ASP A 78 -8.97 7.42 -1.08
CA ASP A 78 -9.92 7.09 -0.03
C ASP A 78 -9.21 6.45 1.18
N LEU A 79 -8.32 5.49 0.95
CA LEU A 79 -7.51 4.87 2.01
C LEU A 79 -6.69 5.92 2.79
N ARG A 80 -6.09 6.88 2.09
CA ARG A 80 -5.33 7.97 2.71
C ARG A 80 -6.22 8.90 3.52
N ALA A 81 -7.39 9.26 3.00
CA ALA A 81 -8.34 10.11 3.71
C ALA A 81 -8.79 9.46 5.02
N VAL A 82 -9.06 8.15 5.01
CA VAL A 82 -9.42 7.38 6.21
C VAL A 82 -8.27 7.34 7.21
N ALA A 83 -7.03 7.16 6.74
CA ALA A 83 -5.86 7.15 7.61
C ALA A 83 -5.62 8.49 8.32
N GLN A 84 -5.86 9.60 7.62
CA GLN A 84 -5.68 10.96 8.15
C GLN A 84 -6.81 11.41 9.08
N ALA A 85 -7.97 10.75 9.01
CA ALA A 85 -9.12 11.04 9.86
C ALA A 85 -9.07 10.33 11.22
N LYS A 86 -8.04 9.51 11.48
CA LYS A 86 -7.82 8.78 12.73
C LYS A 86 -6.68 9.39 13.52
#